data_AF-A0A1M6H4F7-F1
#
_entry.id   AF-A0A1M6H4F7-F1
#
_cell.length_a   1.000
_cell.length_b   1.000
_cell.length_c   1.000
_cell.angle_alpha   90.00
_cell.angle_beta   90.00
_cell.angle_gamma   90.00
#
_symmetry.space_group_name_H-M   'P 1'
#
loop_
_entity.id
_entity.type
_entity.pdbx_description
1 polymer ?
#
loop_
_entity_poly.entity_id
_entity_poly.type
_entity_poly.pdbx_seq_one_letter_code
_entity_poly.pdbx_strand_id
1 'polypeptide(L)'
;MDRITSSLVKEFLSTQEMKTSGDAVDFENFANYAIVANEYHKTFDVFNVTIGAGDDTGIDGLAILVNGHLVEDKNEIDELEKINGSLDVTYIFIQAKTSTSFSSAEMRTFYHGVTDFFSEDPRLRRNADVKKFAEISDYLLSKAANFKSNPVCKAFFVTTGKFREDQNLLAVINKAQIELEDYNLFSRIDLIPIGADDLAKLYRKTINPISRTFTFSNKVSLPSIDGIDQSYFGVVPFSEFKKLIMDDNDSLFNVFDDNVRDFQGESNQVNKKIAETLGGDNPNLFSVLNNGVTIVANKLKTSVNSFSVEDYQIVNGCQTSNVLYEHRHLAALDGVDIPVRLIVTTDDDVKSEITISTNSQTAIKKEQLTSMTDFQRKLEAYYKTIKGDGQLYYERRAKQYNSDKSVVKRRVITIANQIKSFSSIFYKNPHIVTTYFGSLVTKIRDEKAGIFEEDHACSPYYLAGLAYYRLDSLFSSGEVDKKYRKVKFYLIMLVPMLTSKDNIPQLNSYKKIDQYCDAIIKKLNDDAACKEVFRLAVKIVENSGVDVEDKQALKSQGMTNDILKAYNGEKVSGMVVS
;
A
#
# COMPACT_ATOMS: atom_id res chain seq x y z
N MET A 1 21.75 20.08 4.43
CA MET A 1 21.71 18.63 4.72
C MET A 1 23.10 18.15 5.08
N ASP A 2 23.22 17.23 6.05
CA ASP A 2 24.47 16.53 6.35
C ASP A 2 24.76 15.42 5.31
N ARG A 3 25.99 14.88 5.34
CA ARG A 3 26.44 13.85 4.38
C ARG A 3 25.61 12.57 4.41
N ILE A 4 25.12 12.13 5.57
CA ILE A 4 24.34 10.90 5.70
C ILE A 4 22.97 11.12 5.06
N THR A 5 22.28 12.20 5.45
CA THR A 5 20.96 12.54 4.89
C THR A 5 21.03 12.68 3.37
N SER A 6 22.00 13.43 2.84
CA SER A 6 22.18 13.56 1.38
C SER A 6 22.45 12.23 0.67
N SER A 7 23.14 11.29 1.32
CA SER A 7 23.36 9.94 0.75
C SER A 7 22.06 9.14 0.70
N LEU A 8 21.24 9.20 1.75
CA LEU A 8 19.97 8.49 1.82
C LEU A 8 18.95 9.05 0.82
N VAL A 9 18.88 10.37 0.66
CA VAL A 9 18.04 11.02 -0.36
C VAL A 9 18.44 10.54 -1.77
N LYS A 10 19.74 10.47 -2.07
CA LYS A 10 20.22 9.96 -3.37
C LYS A 10 19.88 8.48 -3.58
N GLU A 11 20.05 7.66 -2.55
CA GLU A 11 19.65 6.24 -2.59
C GLU A 11 18.15 6.10 -2.85
N PHE A 12 17.32 6.90 -2.17
CA PHE A 12 15.87 6.94 -2.39
C PHE A 12 15.52 7.33 -3.84
N LEU A 13 16.06 8.45 -4.35
CA LEU A 13 15.81 8.89 -5.72
C LEU A 13 16.22 7.82 -6.75
N SER A 14 17.38 7.17 -6.54
CA SER A 14 17.83 6.08 -7.40
C SER A 14 16.89 4.87 -7.35
N THR A 15 16.40 4.51 -6.16
CA THR A 15 15.52 3.35 -5.95
C THR A 15 14.13 3.58 -6.54
N GLN A 16 13.69 4.84 -6.60
CA GLN A 16 12.43 5.29 -7.18
C GLN A 16 12.55 5.75 -8.65
N GLU A 17 13.73 5.63 -9.27
CA GLU A 17 14.01 6.17 -10.62
C GLU A 17 13.52 7.62 -10.80
N MET A 18 13.73 8.45 -9.77
CA MET A 18 13.34 9.86 -9.76
C MET A 18 14.51 10.74 -10.17
N LYS A 19 14.24 11.74 -11.02
CA LYS A 19 15.19 12.82 -11.28
C LYS A 19 15.15 13.82 -10.13
N THR A 20 16.31 14.39 -9.79
CA THR A 20 16.37 15.49 -8.82
C THR A 20 15.52 16.67 -9.30
N SER A 21 14.69 17.19 -8.42
CA SER A 21 13.92 18.41 -8.61
C SER A 21 14.45 19.57 -7.75
N GLY A 22 15.63 19.39 -7.16
CA GLY A 22 16.26 20.30 -6.21
C GLY A 22 16.20 19.79 -4.78
N ASP A 23 17.22 20.16 -4.00
CA ASP A 23 17.45 19.66 -2.64
C ASP A 23 16.24 19.72 -1.70
N ALA A 24 15.42 20.77 -1.80
CA ALA A 24 14.23 20.93 -0.96
C ALA A 24 13.13 19.92 -1.31
N VAL A 25 12.75 19.85 -2.58
CA VAL A 25 11.69 18.95 -3.09
C VAL A 25 12.12 17.48 -2.98
N ASP A 26 13.40 17.19 -3.19
CA ASP A 26 13.93 15.83 -3.05
C ASP A 26 13.89 15.38 -1.58
N PHE A 27 14.23 16.28 -0.65
CA PHE A 27 14.14 16.01 0.79
C PHE A 27 12.71 15.86 1.28
N GLU A 28 11.78 16.66 0.72
CA GLU A 28 10.35 16.57 0.99
C GLU A 28 9.78 15.20 0.61
N ASN A 29 10.00 14.76 -0.63
CA ASN A 29 9.57 13.44 -1.09
C ASN A 29 10.20 12.32 -0.25
N PHE A 30 11.48 12.46 0.10
CA PHE A 30 12.17 11.51 0.98
C PHE A 30 11.51 11.43 2.37
N ALA A 31 11.18 12.58 2.97
CA ALA A 31 10.53 12.64 4.28
C ALA A 31 9.12 12.05 4.24
N ASN A 32 8.32 12.42 3.24
CA ASN A 32 6.98 11.90 3.01
C ASN A 32 7.00 10.36 2.89
N TYR A 33 7.90 9.83 2.05
CA TYR A 33 8.05 8.39 1.89
C TYR A 33 8.48 7.70 3.18
N ALA A 34 9.52 8.20 3.85
CA ALA A 34 10.08 7.57 5.05
C ALA A 34 9.07 7.48 6.19
N ILE A 35 8.24 8.51 6.38
CA ILE A 35 7.20 8.53 7.42
C ILE A 35 6.03 7.63 7.02
N VAL A 36 5.44 7.85 5.84
CA VAL A 36 4.24 7.10 5.42
C VAL A 36 4.54 5.61 5.30
N ALA A 37 5.73 5.19 4.85
CA ALA A 37 6.08 3.77 4.75
C ALA A 37 6.24 3.05 6.11
N ASN A 38 6.39 3.79 7.22
CA ASN A 38 6.37 3.22 8.56
C ASN A 38 4.95 3.08 9.13
N GLU A 39 3.97 3.80 8.56
CA GLU A 39 2.56 3.77 8.96
C GLU A 39 1.70 2.92 8.00
N TYR A 40 2.05 2.92 6.71
CA TYR A 40 1.40 2.16 5.65
C TYR A 40 2.31 1.05 5.15
N HIS A 41 1.96 -0.19 5.48
CA HIS A 41 2.83 -1.34 5.27
C HIS A 41 2.74 -1.99 3.87
N LYS A 42 2.15 -1.32 2.89
CA LYS A 42 2.04 -1.79 1.49
C LYS A 42 2.82 -0.85 0.57
N THR A 43 3.08 -1.31 -0.65
CA THR A 43 3.72 -0.50 -1.71
C THR A 43 2.78 0.65 -2.11
N PHE A 44 3.30 1.89 -2.14
CA PHE A 44 2.58 3.08 -2.59
C PHE A 44 3.49 3.98 -3.43
N ASP A 45 2.86 4.87 -4.22
CA ASP A 45 3.56 5.98 -4.87
C ASP A 45 3.64 7.17 -3.91
N VAL A 46 4.85 7.65 -3.62
CA VAL A 46 5.10 8.83 -2.77
C VAL A 46 4.35 10.07 -3.27
N PHE A 47 4.17 10.20 -4.58
CA PHE A 47 3.47 11.35 -5.16
C PHE A 47 1.97 11.36 -4.84
N ASN A 48 1.39 10.24 -4.39
CA ASN A 48 -0.01 10.21 -3.97
C ASN A 48 -0.21 10.82 -2.57
N VAL A 49 0.89 11.01 -1.82
CA VAL A 49 0.88 11.59 -0.47
C VAL A 49 1.64 12.91 -0.38
N THR A 50 2.35 13.32 -1.44
CA THR A 50 3.02 14.63 -1.53
C THR A 50 2.04 15.70 -2.00
N ILE A 51 2.04 16.86 -1.35
CA ILE A 51 1.18 18.01 -1.68
C ILE A 51 1.91 18.95 -2.65
N GLY A 52 1.23 19.40 -3.71
CA GLY A 52 1.80 20.36 -4.65
C GLY A 52 2.11 21.73 -4.00
N ALA A 53 3.10 22.43 -4.56
CA ALA A 53 3.50 23.74 -4.02
C ALA A 53 2.44 24.83 -4.22
N GLY A 54 2.38 25.76 -3.25
CA GLY A 54 1.53 26.96 -3.31
C GLY A 54 0.13 26.69 -2.77
N ASP A 55 -0.36 27.57 -1.88
CA ASP A 55 -1.60 27.40 -1.12
C ASP A 55 -1.75 25.98 -0.50
N ASP A 56 -0.63 25.38 -0.11
CA ASP A 56 -0.49 24.06 0.52
C ASP A 56 -0.81 24.08 2.02
N THR A 57 -1.19 25.25 2.55
CA THR A 57 -1.44 25.50 3.97
C THR A 57 -0.25 25.19 4.88
N GLY A 58 0.97 25.13 4.32
CA GLY A 58 2.16 24.71 5.05
C GLY A 58 2.14 23.23 5.39
N ILE A 59 1.60 22.38 4.50
CA ILE A 59 1.61 20.92 4.58
C ILE A 59 2.29 20.40 3.31
N ASP A 60 3.42 19.71 3.45
CA ASP A 60 4.15 19.13 2.31
C ASP A 60 3.70 17.69 2.00
N GLY A 61 3.15 16.99 2.98
CA GLY A 61 2.66 15.62 2.84
C GLY A 61 1.39 15.35 3.63
N LEU A 62 0.46 14.61 3.04
CA LEU A 62 -0.81 14.23 3.64
C LEU A 62 -1.21 12.82 3.22
N ALA A 63 -1.52 11.97 4.19
CA ALA A 63 -2.07 10.64 3.97
C ALA A 63 -3.25 10.36 4.90
N ILE A 64 -4.26 9.65 4.39
CA ILE A 64 -5.42 9.19 5.16
C ILE A 64 -5.44 7.67 5.05
N LEU A 65 -5.28 6.99 6.18
CA LEU A 65 -5.39 5.54 6.28
C LEU A 65 -6.77 5.18 6.83
N VAL A 66 -7.48 4.29 6.15
CA VAL A 66 -8.77 3.74 6.59
C VAL A 66 -8.66 2.22 6.62
N ASN A 67 -8.85 1.60 7.77
CA ASN A 67 -8.69 0.16 7.99
C ASN A 67 -7.34 -0.37 7.44
N GLY A 68 -6.26 0.40 7.63
CA GLY A 68 -4.92 0.04 7.14
C GLY A 68 -4.70 0.21 5.63
N HIS A 69 -5.64 0.83 4.90
CA HIS A 69 -5.52 1.16 3.48
C HIS A 69 -5.33 2.66 3.26
N LEU A 70 -4.36 3.03 2.41
CA LEU A 70 -4.20 4.40 1.94
C LEU A 70 -5.37 4.75 1.02
N VAL A 71 -6.18 5.74 1.41
CA VAL A 71 -7.38 6.17 0.69
C VAL A 71 -7.10 7.39 -0.16
N GLU A 72 -7.49 7.34 -1.42
CA GLU A 72 -7.33 8.44 -2.38
C GLU A 72 -8.66 9.01 -2.89
N ASP A 73 -9.79 8.34 -2.63
CA ASP A 73 -11.12 8.73 -3.11
C ASP A 73 -12.24 8.31 -2.13
N LYS A 74 -13.36 9.07 -2.15
CA LYS A 74 -14.52 8.85 -1.28
C LYS A 74 -15.15 7.47 -1.42
N ASN A 75 -15.17 6.91 -2.62
CA ASN A 75 -15.80 5.62 -2.88
C ASN A 75 -15.08 4.47 -2.18
N GLU A 76 -13.76 4.59 -1.99
CA GLU A 76 -12.97 3.56 -1.30
C GLU A 76 -13.43 3.41 0.15
N ILE A 77 -13.89 4.50 0.77
CA ILE A 77 -14.43 4.53 2.14
C ILE A 77 -15.72 3.70 2.23
N ASP A 78 -16.64 3.88 1.29
CA ASP A 78 -17.90 3.12 1.26
C ASP A 78 -17.67 1.62 1.12
N GLU A 79 -16.64 1.25 0.36
CA GLU A 79 -16.28 -0.13 0.14
C GLU A 79 -15.62 -0.74 1.37
N LEU A 80 -14.68 -0.02 1.99
CA LEU A 80 -14.05 -0.42 3.25
C LEU A 80 -15.06 -0.55 4.38
N GLU A 81 -16.05 0.36 4.45
CA GLU A 81 -17.14 0.27 5.42
C GLU A 81 -17.98 -1.01 5.20
N LYS A 82 -18.36 -1.31 3.95
CA LYS A 82 -19.15 -2.50 3.63
C LYS A 82 -18.42 -3.81 3.94
N ILE A 83 -17.10 -3.84 3.73
CA ILE A 83 -16.28 -5.03 3.94
C ILE A 83 -16.00 -5.25 5.43
N ASN A 84 -15.60 -4.19 6.14
CA ASN A 84 -15.11 -4.30 7.52
C ASN A 84 -16.21 -4.07 8.56
N GLY A 85 -17.34 -3.45 8.19
CA GLY A 85 -18.44 -3.10 9.10
C GLY A 85 -18.19 -1.90 10.00
N SER A 86 -16.94 -1.44 10.09
CA SER A 86 -16.51 -0.24 10.82
C SER A 86 -15.33 0.43 10.12
N LEU A 87 -15.07 1.68 10.48
CA LEU A 87 -13.96 2.47 9.96
C LEU A 87 -12.96 2.80 11.09
N ASP A 88 -11.72 2.40 10.92
CA ASP A 88 -10.57 2.82 11.73
C ASP A 88 -9.73 3.81 10.91
N VAL A 89 -9.59 5.05 11.39
CA VAL A 89 -9.09 6.18 10.60
C VAL A 89 -7.85 6.78 11.24
N THR A 90 -6.79 6.94 10.44
CA THR A 90 -5.57 7.64 10.83
C THR A 90 -5.22 8.71 9.80
N TYR A 91 -5.09 9.96 10.26
CA TYR A 91 -4.59 11.09 9.49
C TYR A 91 -3.10 11.28 9.74
N ILE A 92 -2.33 11.49 8.67
CA ILE A 92 -0.89 11.74 8.72
C ILE A 92 -0.59 13.02 7.96
N PHE A 93 0.00 14.00 8.65
CA PHE A 93 0.44 15.27 8.09
C PHE A 93 1.95 15.41 8.23
N ILE A 94 2.63 15.95 7.23
CA ILE A 94 4.08 16.05 7.19
C ILE A 94 4.48 17.42 6.67
N GLN A 95 5.43 18.06 7.34
CA GLN A 95 6.16 19.22 6.85
C GLN A 95 7.66 18.90 6.87
N ALA A 96 8.37 19.14 5.78
CA ALA A 96 9.80 18.88 5.65
C ALA A 96 10.58 20.17 5.35
N LYS A 97 11.64 20.41 6.12
CA LYS A 97 12.56 21.53 5.89
C LYS A 97 14.01 21.03 5.82
N THR A 98 14.75 21.57 4.86
CA THR A 98 16.20 21.32 4.74
C THR A 98 17.04 22.13 5.73
N SER A 99 16.39 22.96 6.57
CA SER A 99 17.02 23.71 7.65
C SER A 99 17.62 22.78 8.71
N THR A 100 18.67 23.27 9.39
CA THR A 100 19.37 22.53 10.45
C THR A 100 18.82 22.82 11.85
N SER A 101 17.74 23.59 11.94
CA SER A 101 17.11 24.03 13.20
C SER A 101 15.59 23.97 13.10
N PHE A 102 14.95 23.72 14.24
CA PHE A 102 13.49 23.80 14.37
C PHE A 102 13.05 25.25 14.55
N SER A 103 12.25 25.76 13.63
CA SER A 103 11.75 27.13 13.67
C SER A 103 10.35 27.17 14.30
N SER A 104 10.20 27.93 15.38
CA SER A 104 8.88 28.13 16.01
C SER A 104 7.87 28.82 15.07
N ALA A 105 8.35 29.59 14.09
CA ALA A 105 7.49 30.23 13.10
C ALA A 105 6.97 29.21 12.08
N GLU A 106 7.86 28.36 11.56
CA GLU A 106 7.48 27.33 10.58
C GLU A 106 6.58 26.27 11.21
N MET A 107 6.88 25.85 12.45
CA MET A 107 6.03 24.92 13.19
C MET A 107 4.64 25.50 13.45
N ARG A 108 4.53 26.80 13.77
CA ARG A 108 3.23 27.47 13.90
C ARG A 108 2.45 27.46 12.59
N THR A 109 3.11 27.76 11.47
CA THR A 109 2.45 27.72 10.15
C THR A 109 1.93 26.32 9.83
N PHE A 110 2.75 25.29 10.02
CA PHE A 110 2.36 23.90 9.78
C PHE A 110 1.18 23.47 10.66
N TYR A 111 1.29 23.64 11.98
CA TYR A 111 0.22 23.22 12.88
C TYR A 111 -1.05 24.04 12.71
N HIS A 112 -0.95 25.32 12.33
CA HIS A 112 -2.11 26.11 11.95
C HIS A 112 -2.78 25.58 10.67
N GLY A 113 -2.00 25.12 9.70
CA GLY A 113 -2.52 24.43 8.52
C GLY A 113 -3.29 23.15 8.90
N VAL A 114 -2.74 22.35 9.81
CA VAL A 114 -3.39 21.13 10.32
C VAL A 114 -4.67 21.46 11.10
N THR A 115 -4.67 22.49 11.97
CA THR A 115 -5.89 22.88 12.70
C THR A 115 -6.95 23.50 11.79
N ASP A 116 -6.54 24.29 10.79
CA ASP A 116 -7.44 24.85 9.78
C ASP A 116 -8.03 23.77 8.87
N PHE A 117 -7.29 22.68 8.60
CA PHE A 117 -7.75 21.54 7.81
C PHE A 117 -9.07 20.97 8.35
N PHE A 118 -9.18 20.84 9.67
CA PHE A 118 -10.35 20.30 10.38
C PHE A 118 -11.39 21.35 10.81
N SER A 119 -11.15 22.64 10.55
CA SER A 119 -12.09 23.71 10.88
C SER A 119 -13.40 23.58 10.07
N GLU A 120 -14.55 23.84 10.71
CA GLU A 120 -15.84 23.96 10.01
C GLU A 120 -15.87 25.16 9.05
N ASP A 121 -15.09 26.20 9.34
CA ASP A 121 -14.93 27.40 8.49
C ASP A 121 -13.44 27.62 8.20
N PRO A 122 -12.86 26.87 7.25
CA PRO A 122 -11.46 27.01 6.87
C PRO A 122 -11.14 28.41 6.36
N ARG A 123 -10.09 29.02 6.90
CA ARG A 123 -9.66 30.37 6.55
C ARG A 123 -8.50 30.39 5.55
N LEU A 124 -7.72 29.32 5.48
CA LEU A 124 -6.59 29.26 4.57
C LEU A 124 -7.04 28.90 3.15
N ARG A 125 -6.35 29.48 2.15
CA ARG A 125 -6.50 29.04 0.77
C ARG A 125 -5.89 27.64 0.65
N ARG A 126 -6.62 26.76 -0.04
CA ARG A 126 -6.23 25.36 -0.25
C ARG A 126 -6.03 25.13 -1.73
N ASN A 127 -4.89 24.55 -2.09
CA ASN A 127 -4.65 24.04 -3.42
C ASN A 127 -5.50 22.79 -3.72
N ALA A 128 -5.38 22.25 -4.93
CA ALA A 128 -6.18 21.12 -5.38
C ALA A 128 -5.98 19.85 -4.52
N ASP A 129 -4.76 19.61 -4.03
CA ASP A 129 -4.43 18.41 -3.25
C ASP A 129 -4.98 18.51 -1.83
N VAL A 130 -4.75 19.62 -1.13
CA VAL A 130 -5.31 19.85 0.22
C VAL A 130 -6.84 19.84 0.16
N LYS A 131 -7.44 20.44 -0.88
CA LYS A 131 -8.89 20.42 -1.08
C LYS A 131 -9.42 19.00 -1.32
N LYS A 132 -8.72 18.18 -2.11
CA LYS A 132 -9.05 16.77 -2.32
C LYS A 132 -9.06 16.01 -0.99
N PHE A 133 -8.03 16.15 -0.16
CA PHE A 133 -7.95 15.44 1.11
C PHE A 133 -8.98 15.96 2.12
N ALA A 134 -9.25 17.26 2.14
CA ALA A 134 -10.32 17.82 2.97
C ALA A 134 -11.68 17.24 2.58
N GLU A 135 -11.99 17.17 1.29
CA GLU A 135 -13.23 16.53 0.82
C GLU A 135 -13.37 15.08 1.29
N ILE A 136 -12.27 14.30 1.30
CA ILE A 136 -12.25 12.92 1.80
C ILE A 136 -12.46 12.89 3.31
N SER A 137 -11.79 13.78 4.05
CA SER A 137 -11.94 13.95 5.50
C SER A 137 -13.37 14.30 5.88
N ASP A 138 -13.98 15.29 5.25
CA ASP A 138 -15.38 15.69 5.48
C ASP A 138 -16.34 14.51 5.25
N TYR A 139 -16.07 13.72 4.21
CA TYR A 139 -16.87 12.53 3.92
C TYR A 139 -16.69 11.44 4.99
N LEU A 140 -15.46 11.20 5.46
CA LEU A 140 -15.19 10.30 6.59
C LEU A 140 -15.93 10.75 7.85
N LEU A 141 -15.79 12.03 8.20
CA LEU A 141 -16.41 12.60 9.40
C LEU A 141 -17.94 12.56 9.32
N SER A 142 -18.53 12.69 8.12
CA SER A 142 -19.97 12.48 7.92
C SER A 142 -20.45 11.06 8.26
N LYS A 143 -19.51 10.10 8.33
CA LYS A 143 -19.71 8.70 8.69
C LYS A 143 -19.20 8.36 10.09
N ALA A 144 -19.04 9.36 10.96
CA ALA A 144 -18.52 9.16 12.31
C ALA A 144 -19.26 8.09 13.13
N ALA A 145 -20.55 7.86 12.88
CA ALA A 145 -21.33 6.80 13.52
C ALA A 145 -20.79 5.37 13.25
N ASN A 146 -20.03 5.19 12.17
CA ASN A 146 -19.45 3.91 11.78
C ASN A 146 -17.97 3.78 12.19
N PHE A 147 -17.43 4.77 12.92
CA PHE A 147 -16.06 4.71 13.39
C PHE A 147 -15.91 3.65 14.50
N LYS A 148 -14.87 2.83 14.42
CA LYS A 148 -14.50 1.91 15.51
C LYS A 148 -14.11 2.71 16.76
N SER A 149 -13.38 3.80 16.54
CA SER A 149 -13.01 4.81 17.52
C SER A 149 -12.79 6.13 16.81
N ASN A 150 -12.82 7.25 17.54
CA ASN A 150 -12.44 8.54 16.97
C ASN A 150 -11.07 8.45 16.27
N PRO A 151 -10.87 9.12 15.12
CA PRO A 151 -9.63 9.06 14.35
C PRO A 151 -8.37 9.37 15.16
N VAL A 152 -7.24 8.87 14.69
CA VAL A 152 -5.90 9.28 15.16
C VAL A 152 -5.36 10.37 14.25
N CYS A 153 -4.79 11.44 14.82
CA CYS A 153 -4.11 12.50 14.06
C CYS A 153 -2.62 12.51 14.39
N LYS A 154 -1.77 12.25 13.39
CA LYS A 154 -0.31 12.33 13.51
C LYS A 154 0.22 13.46 12.64
N ALA A 155 0.95 14.40 13.21
CA ALA A 155 1.58 15.48 12.47
C ALA A 155 3.10 15.50 12.72
N PHE A 156 3.87 15.42 11.64
CA PHE A 156 5.32 15.27 11.68
C PHE A 156 6.01 16.53 11.13
N PHE A 157 6.77 17.22 11.98
CA PHE A 157 7.59 18.35 11.54
C PHE A 157 9.05 17.93 11.43
N VAL A 158 9.55 17.81 10.20
CA VAL A 158 10.83 17.19 9.86
C VAL A 158 11.87 18.25 9.49
N THR A 159 13.05 18.16 10.09
CA THR A 159 14.21 18.99 9.72
C THR A 159 15.47 18.15 9.55
N THR A 160 16.52 18.75 8.97
CA THR A 160 17.87 18.15 8.94
C THR A 160 18.66 18.40 10.23
N GLY A 161 18.03 19.06 11.21
CA GLY A 161 18.62 19.35 12.50
C GLY A 161 18.47 18.22 13.52
N LYS A 162 18.80 18.54 14.77
CA LYS A 162 18.53 17.70 15.93
C LYS A 162 17.49 18.39 16.80
N PHE A 163 16.39 17.70 17.11
CA PHE A 163 15.40 18.25 18.02
C PHE A 163 16.03 18.36 19.40
N ARG A 164 15.92 19.55 19.99
CA ARG A 164 16.27 19.82 21.38
C ARG A 164 15.03 20.43 21.99
N GLU A 165 14.60 19.87 23.11
CA GLU A 165 13.46 20.39 23.85
C GLU A 165 13.75 21.84 24.25
N ASP A 166 13.05 22.76 23.57
CA ASP A 166 13.09 24.19 23.83
C ASP A 166 11.69 24.62 24.27
N GLN A 167 11.63 25.51 25.26
CA GLN A 167 10.38 25.96 25.85
C GLN A 167 9.42 26.56 24.81
N ASN A 168 9.94 27.30 23.81
CA ASN A 168 9.08 27.92 22.79
C ASN A 168 8.56 26.90 21.81
N LEU A 169 9.37 25.91 21.42
CA LEU A 169 8.94 24.83 20.53
C LEU A 169 7.87 23.96 21.20
N LEU A 170 8.06 23.62 22.47
CA LEU A 170 7.07 22.88 23.26
C LEU A 170 5.78 23.70 23.46
N ALA A 171 5.88 25.02 23.68
CA ALA A 171 4.70 25.87 23.78
C ALA A 171 3.89 25.91 22.46
N VAL A 172 4.56 25.89 21.31
CA VAL A 172 3.90 25.83 19.99
C VAL A 172 3.20 24.47 19.81
N ILE A 173 3.87 23.37 20.17
CA ILE A 173 3.28 22.02 20.11
C ILE A 173 2.06 21.91 21.02
N ASN A 174 2.20 22.29 22.29
CA ASN A 174 1.12 22.18 23.28
C ASN A 174 -0.09 23.03 22.90
N LYS A 175 0.12 24.22 22.33
CA LYS A 175 -0.97 25.06 21.85
C LYS A 175 -1.75 24.38 20.72
N ALA A 176 -1.04 23.84 19.73
CA ALA A 176 -1.67 23.13 18.63
C ALA A 176 -2.39 21.86 19.10
N GLN A 177 -1.83 21.16 20.09
CA GLN A 177 -2.47 20.00 20.70
C GLN A 177 -3.81 20.37 21.34
N ILE A 178 -3.86 21.44 22.15
CA ILE A 178 -5.11 21.93 22.75
C ILE A 178 -6.13 22.31 21.66
N GLU A 179 -5.71 23.06 20.63
CA GLU A 179 -6.59 23.44 19.53
C GLU A 179 -7.17 22.22 18.79
N LEU A 180 -6.40 21.13 18.64
CA LEU A 180 -6.88 19.89 18.03
C LEU A 180 -7.78 19.07 18.96
N GLU A 181 -7.50 19.06 20.27
CA GLU A 181 -8.32 18.41 21.29
C GLU A 181 -9.70 19.07 21.41
N ASP A 182 -9.78 20.41 21.28
CA ASP A 182 -11.01 21.19 21.35
C ASP A 182 -12.03 20.81 20.25
N TYR A 183 -11.56 20.31 19.10
CA TYR A 183 -12.46 19.77 18.07
C TYR A 183 -13.20 18.50 18.50
N ASN A 184 -12.72 17.80 19.53
CA ASN A 184 -13.26 16.52 20.01
C ASN A 184 -13.40 15.43 18.91
N LEU A 185 -12.60 15.55 17.84
CA LEU A 185 -12.62 14.64 16.70
C LEU A 185 -11.69 13.43 16.88
N PHE A 186 -10.68 13.52 17.74
CA PHE A 186 -9.57 12.56 17.77
C PHE A 186 -9.55 11.73 19.05
N SER A 187 -9.20 10.45 18.93
CA SER A 187 -8.89 9.60 20.09
C SER A 187 -7.45 9.79 20.58
N ARG A 188 -6.56 10.19 19.66
CA ARG A 188 -5.14 10.41 19.91
C ARG A 188 -4.58 11.44 18.94
N ILE A 189 -3.78 12.36 19.45
CA ILE A 189 -3.08 13.40 18.68
C ILE A 189 -1.59 13.27 18.98
N ASP A 190 -0.77 13.01 17.96
CA ASP A 190 0.68 12.93 18.06
C ASP A 190 1.32 14.04 17.21
N LEU A 191 1.93 15.04 17.86
CA LEU A 191 2.67 16.12 17.19
C LEU A 191 4.18 15.88 17.37
N ILE A 192 4.84 15.37 16.32
CA ILE A 192 6.16 14.75 16.43
C ILE A 192 7.21 15.56 15.64
N PRO A 193 8.13 16.26 16.31
CA PRO A 193 9.30 16.84 15.66
C PRO A 193 10.34 15.75 15.34
N ILE A 194 10.79 15.67 14.09
CA ILE A 194 11.76 14.67 13.61
C ILE A 194 13.03 15.37 13.12
N GLY A 195 14.19 14.94 13.66
CA GLY A 195 15.51 15.35 13.18
C GLY A 195 16.11 14.38 12.17
N ALA A 196 17.29 14.72 11.66
CA ALA A 196 18.00 13.91 10.65
C ALA A 196 18.25 12.46 11.09
N ASP A 197 18.68 12.25 12.34
CA ASP A 197 18.99 10.92 12.86
C ASP A 197 17.76 10.01 12.92
N ASP A 198 16.62 10.56 13.36
CA ASP A 198 15.38 9.80 13.49
C ASP A 198 14.74 9.55 12.13
N LEU A 199 14.79 10.51 11.22
CA LEU A 199 14.38 10.32 9.83
C LEU A 199 15.21 9.23 9.15
N ALA A 200 16.52 9.21 9.36
CA ALA A 200 17.40 8.19 8.83
C ALA A 200 17.08 6.80 9.42
N LYS A 201 16.67 6.70 10.69
CA LYS A 201 16.17 5.44 11.29
C LYS A 201 14.86 5.00 10.63
N LEU A 202 13.90 5.91 10.44
CA LEU A 202 12.63 5.61 9.79
C LEU A 202 12.85 5.08 8.36
N TYR A 203 13.68 5.77 7.56
CA TYR A 203 14.00 5.30 6.21
C TYR A 203 14.68 3.94 6.22
N ARG A 204 15.66 3.70 7.11
CA ARG A 204 16.28 2.38 7.24
C ARG A 204 15.30 1.29 7.66
N LYS A 205 14.28 1.59 8.48
CA LYS A 205 13.19 0.65 8.81
C LYS A 205 12.34 0.30 7.60
N THR A 206 12.25 1.17 6.59
CA THR A 206 11.54 0.84 5.33
C THR A 206 12.29 -0.19 4.49
N ILE A 207 13.62 -0.22 4.58
CA ILE A 207 14.49 -1.12 3.80
C ILE A 207 14.78 -2.41 4.56
N ASN A 208 14.98 -2.31 5.87
CA ASN A 208 15.32 -3.44 6.71
C ASN A 208 14.07 -4.26 7.06
N PRO A 209 14.14 -5.59 7.00
CA PRO A 209 13.00 -6.42 7.37
C PRO A 209 12.63 -6.23 8.84
N ILE A 210 11.34 -6.34 9.15
CA ILE A 210 10.84 -6.24 10.53
C ILE A 210 11.48 -7.36 11.34
N SER A 211 12.20 -7.01 12.41
CA SER A 211 12.80 -7.97 13.33
C SER A 211 12.24 -7.82 14.74
N ARG A 212 11.80 -8.93 15.35
CA ARG A 212 11.31 -8.96 16.72
C ARG A 212 11.91 -10.11 17.49
N THR A 213 12.18 -9.85 18.76
CA THR A 213 12.73 -10.84 19.68
C THR A 213 11.72 -11.12 20.78
N PHE A 214 11.40 -12.39 20.99
CA PHE A 214 10.47 -12.86 22.02
C PHE A 214 10.98 -14.15 22.65
N THR A 215 10.46 -14.47 23.83
CA THR A 215 10.82 -15.70 24.56
C THR A 215 9.82 -16.80 24.24
N PHE A 216 10.31 -17.91 23.68
CA PHE A 216 9.52 -19.11 23.36
C PHE A 216 10.04 -20.31 24.16
N SER A 217 9.66 -20.39 25.43
CA SER A 217 10.14 -21.45 26.34
C SER A 217 9.41 -22.78 26.14
N ASN A 218 8.08 -22.75 26.06
CA ASN A 218 7.22 -23.93 25.99
C ASN A 218 6.96 -24.34 24.55
N LYS A 219 7.96 -24.95 23.91
CA LYS A 219 7.93 -25.32 22.48
C LYS A 219 8.38 -26.76 22.23
N VAL A 220 7.90 -27.32 21.13
CA VAL A 220 8.43 -28.52 20.50
C VAL A 220 8.90 -28.17 19.09
N SER A 221 10.05 -28.68 18.70
CA SER A 221 10.51 -28.60 17.31
C SER A 221 9.79 -29.66 16.49
N LEU A 222 9.24 -29.27 15.35
CA LEU A 222 8.64 -30.23 14.43
C LEU A 222 9.75 -30.90 13.59
N PRO A 223 9.50 -32.10 13.03
CA PRO A 223 10.44 -32.75 12.13
C PRO A 223 10.81 -31.88 10.93
N SER A 224 11.96 -32.17 10.31
CA SER A 224 12.35 -31.52 9.06
C SER A 224 11.31 -31.79 7.96
N ILE A 225 10.85 -30.72 7.32
CA ILE A 225 9.90 -30.76 6.20
C ILE A 225 10.60 -30.08 5.01
N ASP A 226 10.46 -30.64 3.82
CA ASP A 226 11.05 -30.05 2.60
C ASP A 226 10.50 -28.63 2.37
N GLY A 227 11.38 -27.71 1.98
CA GLY A 227 11.06 -26.29 1.84
C GLY A 227 10.80 -25.53 3.15
N ILE A 228 10.99 -26.13 4.33
CA ILE A 228 10.90 -25.46 5.64
C ILE A 228 12.26 -25.58 6.36
N ASP A 229 12.88 -24.44 6.64
CA ASP A 229 14.18 -24.38 7.32
C ASP A 229 14.07 -24.81 8.78
N GLN A 230 13.08 -24.27 9.51
CA GLN A 230 12.81 -24.59 10.92
C GLN A 230 11.33 -24.45 11.21
N SER A 231 10.79 -25.28 12.10
CA SER A 231 9.41 -25.11 12.57
C SER A 231 9.22 -25.53 14.02
N TYR A 232 8.39 -24.77 14.73
CA TYR A 232 8.14 -24.91 16.15
C TYR A 232 6.65 -24.80 16.44
N PHE A 233 6.17 -25.57 17.41
CA PHE A 233 4.82 -25.49 17.92
C PHE A 233 4.85 -25.43 19.44
N GLY A 234 4.00 -24.62 20.05
CA GLY A 234 4.02 -24.47 21.51
C GLY A 234 3.10 -23.36 21.98
N VAL A 235 3.32 -22.91 23.21
CA VAL A 235 2.61 -21.77 23.79
C VAL A 235 3.56 -20.64 24.16
N VAL A 236 3.09 -19.42 23.97
CA VAL A 236 3.78 -18.18 24.32
C VAL A 236 2.86 -17.35 25.21
N PRO A 237 3.30 -16.88 26.39
CA PRO A 237 2.47 -16.01 27.22
C PRO A 237 2.21 -14.68 26.50
N PHE A 238 1.04 -14.07 26.72
CA PHE A 238 0.68 -12.80 26.08
C PHE A 238 1.74 -11.71 26.26
N SER A 239 2.39 -11.65 27.42
CA SER A 239 3.49 -10.71 27.70
C SER A 239 4.67 -10.79 26.72
N GLU A 240 4.91 -11.95 26.10
CA GLU A 240 5.90 -12.16 25.05
C GLU A 240 5.28 -12.07 23.65
N PHE A 241 4.05 -12.59 23.49
CA PHE A 241 3.33 -12.53 22.22
C PHE A 241 3.04 -11.09 21.77
N LYS A 242 2.73 -10.19 22.71
CA LYS A 242 2.47 -8.78 22.42
C LYS A 242 3.63 -8.09 21.71
N LYS A 243 4.89 -8.51 21.95
CA LYS A 243 6.07 -8.00 21.24
C LYS A 243 6.07 -8.32 19.74
N LEU A 244 5.30 -9.32 19.31
CA LEU A 244 5.14 -9.73 17.91
C LEU A 244 3.99 -9.00 17.20
N ILE A 245 3.04 -8.43 17.94
CA ILE A 245 1.85 -7.80 17.36
C ILE A 245 1.73 -6.31 17.69
N MET A 246 2.50 -5.76 18.62
CA MET A 246 2.40 -4.38 19.07
C MET A 246 3.75 -3.65 19.05
N ASP A 247 3.71 -2.37 18.72
CA ASP A 247 4.84 -1.45 18.80
C ASP A 247 5.06 -0.87 20.20
N ASP A 248 6.12 -0.09 20.37
CA ASP A 248 6.47 0.55 21.65
C ASP A 248 5.42 1.61 22.08
N ASN A 249 4.53 2.02 21.18
CA ASN A 249 3.45 2.98 21.38
C ASN A 249 2.08 2.30 21.53
N ASP A 250 2.06 1.00 21.84
CA ASP A 250 0.85 0.22 22.06
C ASP A 250 -0.08 0.16 20.83
N SER A 251 0.49 0.29 19.63
CA SER A 251 -0.21 0.22 18.35
C SER A 251 0.02 -1.13 17.69
N LEU A 252 -1.03 -1.70 17.10
CA LEU A 252 -0.97 -3.00 16.44
C LEU A 252 -0.09 -2.93 15.16
N PHE A 253 0.87 -3.83 15.01
CA PHE A 253 1.61 -3.99 13.75
C PHE A 253 0.68 -4.55 12.67
N ASN A 254 0.90 -4.10 11.43
CA ASN A 254 0.24 -4.70 10.29
C ASN A 254 0.95 -5.98 9.81
N VAL A 255 1.14 -6.94 10.73
CA VAL A 255 1.69 -8.28 10.41
C VAL A 255 0.63 -9.24 9.86
N PHE A 256 -0.60 -8.76 9.67
CA PHE A 256 -1.76 -9.55 9.25
C PHE A 256 -2.10 -9.40 7.75
N ASP A 257 -1.35 -8.59 7.00
CA ASP A 257 -1.67 -8.23 5.60
C ASP A 257 -1.76 -9.42 4.63
N ASP A 258 -1.07 -10.53 4.89
CA ASP A 258 -1.15 -11.76 4.09
C ASP A 258 -2.37 -12.63 4.47
N ASN A 259 -3.14 -12.24 5.49
CA ASN A 259 -4.36 -12.90 5.88
C ASN A 259 -5.50 -12.46 4.95
N VAL A 260 -6.10 -13.42 4.25
CA VAL A 260 -7.21 -13.17 3.31
C VAL A 260 -8.52 -12.79 4.03
N ARG A 261 -8.51 -12.77 5.37
CA ARG A 261 -9.67 -12.49 6.21
C ARG A 261 -9.36 -11.34 7.15
N ASP A 262 -9.89 -10.17 6.82
CA ASP A 262 -9.85 -9.00 7.70
C ASP A 262 -10.57 -9.26 9.03
N PHE A 263 -10.24 -8.46 10.05
CA PHE A 263 -10.95 -8.50 11.34
C PHE A 263 -12.45 -8.27 11.13
N GLN A 264 -13.29 -9.19 11.60
CA GLN A 264 -14.74 -9.18 11.30
C GLN A 264 -15.56 -8.44 12.37
N GLY A 265 -14.91 -7.62 13.20
CA GLY A 265 -15.53 -6.88 14.29
C GLY A 265 -15.90 -7.74 15.51
N GLU A 266 -16.16 -7.10 16.65
CA GLU A 266 -16.52 -7.77 17.91
C GLU A 266 -17.85 -8.56 17.83
N SER A 267 -18.74 -8.18 16.89
CA SER A 267 -20.05 -8.80 16.74
C SER A 267 -19.98 -10.23 16.17
N ASN A 268 -18.85 -10.64 15.60
CA ASN A 268 -18.62 -11.97 15.08
C ASN A 268 -18.67 -13.03 16.21
N GLN A 269 -19.39 -14.13 15.98
CA GLN A 269 -19.55 -15.22 16.95
C GLN A 269 -18.22 -15.82 17.42
N VAL A 270 -17.20 -15.85 16.55
CA VAL A 270 -15.85 -16.32 16.91
C VAL A 270 -15.20 -15.35 17.90
N ASN A 271 -15.27 -14.05 17.62
CA ASN A 271 -14.64 -13.02 18.45
C ASN A 271 -15.29 -12.94 19.82
N LYS A 272 -16.62 -13.07 19.89
CA LYS A 272 -17.35 -13.17 21.17
C LYS A 272 -16.88 -14.34 22.03
N LYS A 273 -16.74 -15.54 21.45
CA LYS A 273 -16.26 -16.71 22.20
C LYS A 273 -14.83 -16.53 22.72
N ILE A 274 -13.96 -15.89 21.93
CA ILE A 274 -12.60 -15.56 22.33
C ILE A 274 -12.64 -14.58 23.52
N ALA A 275 -13.40 -13.50 23.42
CA ALA A 275 -13.56 -12.50 24.48
C ALA A 275 -14.18 -13.09 25.76
N GLU A 276 -15.21 -13.93 25.63
CA GLU A 276 -15.83 -14.68 26.75
C GLU A 276 -14.82 -15.59 27.46
N THR A 277 -13.93 -16.24 26.71
CA THR A 277 -12.87 -17.08 27.29
C THR A 277 -11.86 -16.23 28.07
N LEU A 278 -11.53 -15.04 27.57
CA LEU A 278 -10.61 -14.11 28.23
C LEU A 278 -11.20 -13.45 29.48
N GLY A 279 -12.50 -13.15 29.47
CA GLY A 279 -13.22 -12.49 30.57
C GLY A 279 -13.89 -13.44 31.57
N GLY A 280 -13.88 -14.75 31.31
CA GLY A 280 -14.54 -15.76 32.14
C GLY A 280 -13.72 -16.20 33.37
N ASP A 281 -14.26 -17.17 34.10
CA ASP A 281 -13.69 -17.64 35.38
C ASP A 281 -12.31 -18.31 35.27
N ASN A 282 -11.90 -18.74 34.07
CA ASN A 282 -10.61 -19.41 33.85
C ASN A 282 -9.96 -19.05 32.48
N PRO A 283 -9.28 -17.89 32.39
CA PRO A 283 -8.60 -17.44 31.18
C PRO A 283 -7.49 -18.39 30.68
N ASN A 284 -6.95 -19.26 31.54
CA ASN A 284 -5.91 -20.22 31.14
C ASN A 284 -6.42 -21.28 30.13
N LEU A 285 -7.74 -21.48 30.05
CA LEU A 285 -8.35 -22.35 29.04
C LEU A 285 -8.21 -21.82 27.62
N PHE A 286 -7.78 -20.56 27.45
CA PHE A 286 -7.57 -19.94 26.15
C PHE A 286 -6.70 -20.79 25.21
N SER A 287 -5.62 -21.37 25.73
CA SER A 287 -4.68 -22.20 24.98
C SER A 287 -5.31 -23.49 24.43
N VAL A 288 -6.39 -23.95 25.04
CA VAL A 288 -7.09 -25.19 24.68
C VAL A 288 -8.32 -24.91 23.81
N LEU A 289 -8.99 -23.79 24.04
CA LEU A 289 -10.25 -23.45 23.38
C LEU A 289 -10.07 -22.72 22.04
N ASN A 290 -8.87 -22.21 21.76
CA ASN A 290 -8.60 -21.40 20.56
C ASN A 290 -7.52 -22.04 19.67
N ASN A 291 -7.70 -21.92 18.35
CA ASN A 291 -6.80 -22.51 17.35
C ASN A 291 -5.39 -21.90 17.32
N GLY A 292 -5.15 -20.81 18.06
CA GLY A 292 -3.85 -20.15 18.16
C GLY A 292 -3.51 -19.25 16.98
N VAL A 293 -2.21 -19.03 16.78
CA VAL A 293 -1.62 -18.11 15.81
C VAL A 293 -0.54 -18.84 15.02
N THR A 294 -0.58 -18.74 13.69
CA THR A 294 0.49 -19.24 12.82
C THR A 294 1.32 -18.06 12.31
N ILE A 295 2.62 -18.10 12.63
CA ILE A 295 3.62 -17.11 12.26
C ILE A 295 4.55 -17.73 11.23
N VAL A 296 4.75 -17.04 10.12
CA VAL A 296 5.67 -17.44 9.05
C VAL A 296 6.75 -16.37 8.94
N ALA A 297 8.02 -16.76 9.01
CA ALA A 297 9.17 -15.84 9.00
C ALA A 297 10.22 -16.25 7.95
N ASN A 298 10.93 -15.26 7.39
CA ASN A 298 12.02 -15.55 6.45
C ASN A 298 13.28 -16.04 7.15
N LYS A 299 13.58 -15.47 8.33
CA LYS A 299 14.76 -15.84 9.10
C LYS A 299 14.43 -15.93 10.57
N LEU A 300 15.16 -16.80 11.24
CA LEU A 300 15.11 -16.97 12.67
C LEU A 300 16.52 -17.10 13.23
N LYS A 301 16.83 -16.29 14.25
CA LYS A 301 18.01 -16.43 15.09
C LYS A 301 17.56 -16.87 16.47
N THR A 302 18.05 -18.01 16.94
CA THR A 302 17.67 -18.58 18.24
C THR A 302 18.83 -18.54 19.22
N SER A 303 18.56 -18.16 20.47
CA SER A 303 19.46 -18.34 21.61
C SER A 303 18.70 -18.92 22.80
N VAL A 304 18.83 -20.23 23.01
CA VAL A 304 18.10 -21.03 24.04
C VAL A 304 16.58 -20.92 23.89
N ASN A 305 15.96 -19.94 24.53
CA ASN A 305 14.53 -19.64 24.45
C ASN A 305 14.24 -18.27 23.84
N SER A 306 15.26 -17.47 23.52
CA SER A 306 15.13 -16.18 22.84
C SER A 306 15.09 -16.39 21.33
N PHE A 307 13.99 -15.98 20.70
CA PHE A 307 13.71 -16.16 19.28
C PHE A 307 13.65 -14.78 18.63
N SER A 308 14.58 -14.51 17.72
CA SER A 308 14.60 -13.30 16.92
C SER A 308 14.16 -13.63 15.49
N VAL A 309 12.92 -13.30 15.18
CA VAL A 309 12.31 -13.49 13.86
C VAL A 309 12.54 -12.26 13.00
N GLU A 310 12.86 -12.44 11.72
CA GLU A 310 12.99 -11.37 10.73
C GLU A 310 12.04 -11.62 9.55
N ASP A 311 11.39 -10.55 9.07
CA ASP A 311 10.42 -10.53 7.99
C ASP A 311 9.30 -11.57 8.20
N TYR A 312 8.54 -11.39 9.28
CA TYR A 312 7.51 -12.33 9.68
C TYR A 312 6.10 -11.78 9.46
N GLN A 313 5.16 -12.70 9.23
CA GLN A 313 3.75 -12.43 9.02
C GLN A 313 2.90 -13.43 9.80
N ILE A 314 1.70 -13.00 10.22
CA ILE A 314 0.69 -13.81 10.88
C ILE A 314 -0.35 -14.23 9.85
N VAL A 315 -0.18 -15.43 9.29
CA VAL A 315 -1.02 -15.98 8.23
C VAL A 315 -2.33 -16.58 8.76
N ASN A 316 -2.38 -16.87 10.07
CA ASN A 316 -3.57 -17.35 10.77
C ASN A 316 -3.59 -16.81 12.21
N GLY A 317 -4.77 -16.42 12.68
CA GLY A 317 -4.96 -15.83 14.01
C GLY A 317 -5.27 -14.33 13.99
N CYS A 318 -5.62 -13.74 12.85
CA CYS A 318 -6.03 -12.32 12.75
C CYS A 318 -7.11 -11.95 13.79
N GLN A 319 -8.16 -12.76 13.89
CA GLN A 319 -9.22 -12.55 14.89
C GLN A 319 -8.70 -12.65 16.33
N THR A 320 -7.97 -13.72 16.65
CA THR A 320 -7.37 -13.98 17.97
C THR A 320 -6.48 -12.83 18.41
N SER A 321 -5.57 -12.37 17.53
CA SER A 321 -4.64 -11.29 17.85
C SER A 321 -5.34 -9.94 18.04
N ASN A 322 -6.38 -9.64 17.26
CA ASN A 322 -7.16 -8.41 17.43
C ASN A 322 -7.95 -8.40 18.75
N VAL A 323 -8.60 -9.51 19.11
CA VAL A 323 -9.33 -9.60 20.39
C VAL A 323 -8.36 -9.50 21.57
N LEU A 324 -7.19 -10.14 21.49
CA LEU A 324 -6.13 -10.01 22.50
C LEU A 324 -5.63 -8.56 22.62
N TYR A 325 -5.49 -7.86 21.49
CA TYR A 325 -5.11 -6.45 21.47
C TYR A 325 -6.19 -5.54 22.08
N GLU A 326 -7.46 -5.78 21.81
CA GLU A 326 -8.57 -5.01 22.41
C GLU A 326 -8.57 -5.15 23.95
N HIS A 327 -8.20 -6.33 24.47
CA HIS A 327 -8.18 -6.63 25.90
C HIS A 327 -6.81 -6.48 26.56
N ARG A 328 -5.81 -5.90 25.86
CA ARG A 328 -4.40 -5.87 26.29
C ARG A 328 -4.11 -5.24 27.65
N HIS A 329 -5.00 -4.37 28.13
CA HIS A 329 -4.87 -3.68 29.42
C HIS A 329 -5.39 -4.51 30.61
N LEU A 330 -5.94 -5.69 30.37
CA LEU A 330 -6.33 -6.61 31.44
C LEU A 330 -5.09 -7.25 32.07
N ALA A 331 -4.83 -6.96 33.35
CA ALA A 331 -3.68 -7.51 34.07
C ALA A 331 -3.63 -9.05 34.09
N ALA A 332 -4.79 -9.72 34.05
CA ALA A 332 -4.88 -11.17 34.00
C ALA A 332 -4.40 -11.77 32.65
N LEU A 333 -4.27 -10.95 31.60
CA LEU A 333 -3.97 -11.41 30.25
C LEU A 333 -2.49 -11.76 30.05
N ASP A 334 -1.57 -11.07 30.73
CA ASP A 334 -0.12 -11.19 30.49
C ASP A 334 0.44 -12.61 30.67
N GLY A 335 -0.21 -13.42 31.51
CA GLY A 335 0.13 -14.82 31.76
C GLY A 335 -0.65 -15.84 30.92
N VAL A 336 -1.62 -15.40 30.11
CA VAL A 336 -2.40 -16.30 29.27
C VAL A 336 -1.53 -16.88 28.16
N ASP A 337 -1.48 -18.20 28.11
CA ASP A 337 -0.73 -18.95 27.11
C ASP A 337 -1.46 -18.94 25.75
N ILE A 338 -0.76 -18.50 24.72
CA ILE A 338 -1.26 -18.41 23.34
C ILE A 338 -0.60 -19.51 22.52
N PRO A 339 -1.37 -20.42 21.89
CA PRO A 339 -0.80 -21.43 21.01
C PRO A 339 -0.19 -20.77 19.78
N VAL A 340 1.10 -21.01 19.55
CA VAL A 340 1.86 -20.44 18.44
C VAL A 340 2.49 -21.56 17.62
N ARG A 341 2.30 -21.48 16.31
CA ARG A 341 3.05 -22.23 15.31
C ARG A 341 3.99 -21.27 14.59
N LEU A 342 5.30 -21.43 14.76
CA LEU A 342 6.31 -20.65 14.06
C LEU A 342 6.92 -21.50 12.94
N ILE A 343 6.87 -21.00 11.72
CA ILE A 343 7.41 -21.65 10.52
C ILE A 343 8.43 -20.71 9.89
N VAL A 344 9.64 -21.19 9.66
CA VAL A 344 10.73 -20.45 9.04
C VAL A 344 10.98 -21.03 7.67
N THR A 345 10.78 -20.22 6.64
CA THR A 345 10.98 -20.62 5.26
C THR A 345 11.25 -19.39 4.40
N THR A 346 12.13 -19.56 3.41
CA THR A 346 12.30 -18.59 2.33
C THR A 346 11.58 -19.03 1.04
N ASP A 347 10.91 -20.18 1.07
CA ASP A 347 10.13 -20.72 -0.04
C ASP A 347 8.75 -20.06 -0.08
N ASP A 348 8.54 -19.26 -1.12
CA ASP A 348 7.34 -18.48 -1.32
C ASP A 348 6.10 -19.32 -1.67
N ASP A 349 6.29 -20.55 -2.15
CA ASP A 349 5.20 -21.48 -2.46
C ASP A 349 4.72 -22.19 -1.19
N VAL A 350 5.65 -22.63 -0.34
CA VAL A 350 5.34 -23.20 0.97
C VAL A 350 4.58 -22.20 1.83
N LYS A 351 5.02 -20.94 1.88
CA LYS A 351 4.29 -19.85 2.57
C LYS A 351 2.85 -19.72 2.07
N SER A 352 2.67 -19.73 0.75
CA SER A 352 1.36 -19.61 0.11
C SER A 352 0.43 -20.76 0.48
N GLU A 353 0.95 -21.99 0.51
CA GLU A 353 0.19 -23.18 0.87
C GLU A 353 -0.22 -23.14 2.35
N ILE A 354 0.67 -22.70 3.24
CA ILE A 354 0.35 -22.49 4.66
C ILE A 354 -0.76 -21.44 4.80
N THR A 355 -0.67 -20.30 4.13
CA THR A 355 -1.69 -19.25 4.19
C THR A 355 -3.05 -19.74 3.69
N ILE A 356 -3.10 -20.47 2.57
CA ILE A 356 -4.36 -21.01 2.02
C ILE A 356 -4.94 -22.09 2.95
N SER A 357 -4.12 -23.05 3.39
CA SER A 357 -4.57 -24.19 4.20
C SER A 357 -5.10 -23.76 5.56
N THR A 358 -4.45 -22.78 6.20
CA THR A 358 -4.86 -22.25 7.50
C THR A 358 -6.12 -21.37 7.43
N ASN A 359 -6.44 -20.79 6.26
CA ASN A 359 -7.61 -19.92 6.07
C ASN A 359 -8.83 -20.61 5.40
N SER A 360 -8.74 -21.89 5.00
CA SER A 360 -9.74 -22.57 4.15
C SER A 360 -10.75 -23.47 4.86
N GLN A 361 -11.15 -23.16 6.10
CA GLN A 361 -12.15 -23.96 6.83
C GLN A 361 -13.61 -23.84 6.31
N THR A 362 -13.88 -23.13 5.20
CA THR A 362 -15.17 -23.17 4.49
C THR A 362 -15.04 -23.80 3.10
N ALA A 363 -15.96 -24.72 2.79
CA ALA A 363 -15.89 -25.67 1.67
C ALA A 363 -16.02 -25.07 0.25
N ILE A 364 -16.22 -23.77 0.10
CA ILE A 364 -16.49 -23.16 -1.20
C ILE A 364 -15.40 -22.11 -1.45
N LYS A 365 -14.36 -22.46 -2.23
CA LYS A 365 -13.36 -21.60 -2.95
C LYS A 365 -11.98 -22.25 -3.18
N LYS A 366 -11.71 -23.48 -2.70
CA LYS A 366 -10.35 -24.05 -2.72
C LYS A 366 -9.77 -24.22 -4.14
N GLU A 367 -10.52 -24.82 -5.05
CA GLU A 367 -10.07 -25.12 -6.42
C GLU A 367 -9.78 -23.84 -7.25
N GLN A 368 -10.64 -22.83 -7.17
CA GLN A 368 -10.45 -21.54 -7.85
C GLN A 368 -9.34 -20.67 -7.23
N LEU A 369 -9.11 -20.77 -5.92
CA LEU A 369 -7.98 -20.10 -5.27
C LEU A 369 -6.67 -20.76 -5.67
N THR A 370 -6.64 -22.09 -5.76
CA THR A 370 -5.49 -22.86 -6.23
C THR A 370 -5.15 -22.53 -7.68
N SER A 371 -6.13 -22.53 -8.59
CA SER A 371 -5.92 -22.20 -10.00
C SER A 371 -5.38 -20.78 -10.22
N MET A 372 -5.95 -19.79 -9.51
CA MET A 372 -5.50 -18.41 -9.53
C MET A 372 -4.07 -18.27 -8.97
N THR A 373 -3.74 -19.05 -7.93
CA THR A 373 -2.38 -19.07 -7.35
C THR A 373 -1.36 -19.66 -8.32
N ASP A 374 -1.73 -20.73 -9.03
CA ASP A 374 -0.85 -21.40 -10.01
C ASP A 374 -0.55 -20.51 -11.22
N PHE A 375 -1.55 -19.79 -11.74
CA PHE A 375 -1.29 -18.81 -12.80
C PHE A 375 -0.36 -17.70 -12.31
N GLN A 376 -0.57 -17.16 -11.11
CA GLN A 376 0.28 -16.09 -10.57
C GLN A 376 1.73 -16.54 -10.37
N ARG A 377 1.97 -17.81 -9.98
CA ARG A 377 3.33 -18.40 -9.93
C ARG A 377 3.96 -18.44 -11.32
N LYS A 378 3.22 -18.93 -12.32
CA LYS A 378 3.69 -18.95 -13.73
C LYS A 378 4.01 -17.54 -14.22
N LEU A 379 3.18 -16.56 -13.88
CA LEU A 379 3.39 -15.17 -14.24
C LEU A 379 4.64 -14.59 -13.58
N GLU A 380 4.85 -14.85 -12.29
CA GLU A 380 6.07 -14.44 -11.58
C GLU A 380 7.32 -15.03 -12.23
N ALA A 381 7.30 -16.34 -12.54
CA ALA A 381 8.39 -17.01 -13.24
C ALA A 381 8.63 -16.39 -14.62
N TYR A 382 7.57 -16.07 -15.36
CA TYR A 382 7.65 -15.39 -16.66
C TYR A 382 8.36 -14.03 -16.55
N TYR A 383 7.99 -13.19 -15.58
CA TYR A 383 8.67 -11.90 -15.34
C TYR A 383 10.18 -12.09 -15.09
N LYS A 384 10.57 -13.11 -14.32
CA LYS A 384 11.99 -13.42 -14.04
C LYS A 384 12.80 -13.80 -15.28
N THR A 385 12.15 -14.29 -16.34
CA THR A 385 12.82 -14.64 -17.62
C THR A 385 13.26 -13.41 -18.41
N ILE A 386 12.59 -12.28 -18.24
CA ILE A 386 12.90 -11.04 -18.96
C ILE A 386 14.15 -10.39 -18.36
N LYS A 387 15.08 -9.96 -19.21
CA LYS A 387 16.35 -9.31 -18.83
C LYS A 387 16.51 -7.96 -19.54
N GLY A 388 17.40 -7.13 -19.03
CA GLY A 388 17.73 -5.84 -19.61
C GLY A 388 16.73 -4.76 -19.21
N ASP A 389 16.54 -3.75 -20.06
CA ASP A 389 15.78 -2.55 -19.68
C ASP A 389 14.28 -2.83 -19.42
N GLY A 390 13.71 -3.86 -20.03
CA GLY A 390 12.35 -4.32 -19.76
C GLY A 390 12.18 -5.15 -18.49
N GLN A 391 13.25 -5.41 -17.71
CA GLN A 391 13.12 -6.26 -16.53
C GLN A 391 12.22 -5.61 -15.47
N LEU A 392 11.13 -6.31 -15.15
CA LEU A 392 10.16 -5.97 -14.12
C LEU A 392 10.02 -7.11 -13.11
N TYR A 393 9.41 -6.82 -11.98
CA TYR A 393 9.21 -7.77 -10.89
C TYR A 393 7.73 -7.83 -10.52
N TYR A 394 7.10 -9.00 -10.61
CA TYR A 394 5.70 -9.16 -10.25
C TYR A 394 5.57 -9.48 -8.77
N GLU A 395 5.02 -8.55 -7.98
CA GLU A 395 4.84 -8.70 -6.54
C GLU A 395 3.53 -9.44 -6.26
N ARG A 396 3.66 -10.75 -6.00
CA ARG A 396 2.55 -11.64 -5.66
C ARG A 396 2.09 -11.45 -4.20
N ARG A 397 2.98 -10.98 -3.32
CA ARG A 397 2.68 -10.71 -1.90
C ARG A 397 3.25 -9.38 -1.48
N ALA A 398 2.57 -8.70 -0.57
CA ALA A 398 2.99 -7.37 -0.12
C ALA A 398 4.45 -7.39 0.34
N LYS A 399 5.24 -6.44 -0.16
CA LYS A 399 6.67 -6.27 0.20
C LYS A 399 7.58 -7.45 -0.15
N GLN A 400 7.18 -8.36 -1.04
CA GLN A 400 7.99 -9.51 -1.47
C GLN A 400 9.42 -9.11 -1.90
N TYR A 401 9.56 -7.96 -2.56
CA TYR A 401 10.88 -7.47 -3.01
C TYR A 401 11.49 -6.42 -2.09
N ASN A 402 10.87 -6.06 -0.97
CA ASN A 402 11.25 -4.86 -0.21
C ASN A 402 12.68 -4.96 0.36
N SER A 403 13.08 -6.13 0.86
CA SER A 403 14.43 -6.37 1.37
C SER A 403 15.50 -6.57 0.29
N ASP A 404 15.11 -6.81 -0.97
CA ASP A 404 16.05 -7.01 -2.07
C ASP A 404 16.53 -5.66 -2.61
N LYS A 405 17.79 -5.33 -2.33
CA LYS A 405 18.43 -4.08 -2.78
C LYS A 405 18.80 -4.09 -4.26
N SER A 406 18.83 -5.26 -4.90
CA SER A 406 19.07 -5.34 -6.35
C SER A 406 17.81 -4.99 -7.15
N VAL A 407 16.65 -5.01 -6.51
CA VAL A 407 15.36 -4.69 -7.12
C VAL A 407 15.07 -3.20 -6.96
N VAL A 408 14.98 -2.51 -8.09
CA VAL A 408 14.44 -1.15 -8.18
C VAL A 408 12.95 -1.22 -7.88
N LYS A 409 12.50 -0.59 -6.77
CA LYS A 409 11.12 -0.74 -6.26
C LYS A 409 10.07 -0.29 -7.26
N ARG A 410 10.41 0.69 -8.10
CA ARG A 410 9.51 1.17 -9.13
C ARG A 410 9.23 0.19 -10.28
N ARG A 411 10.14 -0.77 -10.48
CA ARG A 411 9.97 -1.87 -11.44
C ARG A 411 9.10 -2.99 -10.89
N VAL A 412 8.57 -2.84 -9.67
CA VAL A 412 7.68 -3.79 -9.02
C VAL A 412 6.22 -3.53 -9.42
N ILE A 413 5.58 -4.55 -9.98
CA ILE A 413 4.16 -4.54 -10.35
C ILE A 413 3.39 -5.34 -9.32
N THR A 414 2.60 -4.66 -8.49
CA THR A 414 1.69 -5.28 -7.52
C THR A 414 0.53 -5.98 -8.22
N ILE A 415 -0.14 -6.92 -7.54
CA ILE A 415 -1.39 -7.53 -8.04
C ILE A 415 -2.41 -6.45 -8.42
N ALA A 416 -2.57 -5.41 -7.59
CA ALA A 416 -3.48 -4.30 -7.88
C ALA A 416 -3.16 -3.62 -9.20
N ASN A 417 -1.90 -3.20 -9.41
CA ASN A 417 -1.49 -2.56 -10.64
C ASN A 417 -1.60 -3.50 -11.84
N GLN A 418 -1.33 -4.79 -11.66
CA GLN A 418 -1.48 -5.82 -12.70
C GLN A 418 -2.93 -5.96 -13.16
N ILE A 419 -3.87 -6.04 -12.22
CA ILE A 419 -5.30 -6.15 -12.53
C ILE A 419 -5.79 -4.89 -13.24
N LYS A 420 -5.46 -3.71 -12.69
CA LYS A 420 -5.89 -2.43 -13.25
C LYS A 420 -5.33 -2.22 -14.65
N SER A 421 -4.05 -2.51 -14.86
CA SER A 421 -3.42 -2.35 -16.19
C SER A 421 -3.95 -3.34 -17.21
N PHE A 422 -4.08 -4.62 -16.82
CA PHE A 422 -4.59 -5.68 -17.69
C PHE A 422 -6.03 -5.40 -18.14
N SER A 423 -6.93 -5.07 -17.20
CA SER A 423 -8.33 -4.77 -17.48
C SER A 423 -8.47 -3.53 -18.39
N SER A 424 -7.64 -2.50 -18.17
CA SER A 424 -7.64 -1.31 -19.02
C SER A 424 -7.23 -1.60 -20.46
N ILE A 425 -6.23 -2.47 -20.66
CA ILE A 425 -5.65 -2.75 -21.98
C ILE A 425 -6.47 -3.79 -22.75
N PHE A 426 -6.75 -4.94 -22.13
CA PHE A 426 -7.34 -6.10 -22.82
C PHE A 426 -8.87 -6.10 -22.81
N TYR A 427 -9.49 -5.49 -21.79
CA TYR A 427 -10.95 -5.35 -21.72
C TYR A 427 -11.44 -3.94 -22.01
N LYS A 428 -10.54 -2.96 -22.19
CA LYS A 428 -10.89 -1.55 -22.44
C LYS A 428 -11.80 -0.97 -21.36
N ASN A 429 -11.53 -1.34 -20.10
CA ASN A 429 -12.31 -0.93 -18.94
C ASN A 429 -11.55 0.04 -17.99
N PRO A 430 -10.93 1.13 -18.50
CA PRO A 430 -10.18 2.07 -17.65
C PRO A 430 -11.09 2.80 -16.63
N HIS A 431 -12.40 2.90 -16.91
CA HIS A 431 -13.38 3.51 -16.01
C HIS A 431 -13.69 2.67 -14.77
N ILE A 432 -13.48 1.35 -14.83
CA ILE A 432 -13.79 0.40 -13.73
C ILE A 432 -12.64 0.32 -12.73
N VAL A 433 -11.41 0.45 -13.21
CA VAL A 433 -10.18 0.27 -12.41
C VAL A 433 -9.85 1.44 -11.49
N THR A 434 -10.68 2.48 -11.53
CA THR A 434 -10.65 3.64 -10.63
C THR A 434 -11.22 3.32 -9.25
N THR A 435 -11.87 2.16 -9.06
CA THR A 435 -12.41 1.75 -7.76
C THR A 435 -11.38 1.04 -6.88
N TYR A 436 -11.69 0.92 -5.59
CA TYR A 436 -10.82 0.25 -4.63
C TYR A 436 -10.62 -1.22 -5.00
N PHE A 437 -9.44 -1.73 -4.65
CA PHE A 437 -8.95 -3.02 -5.13
C PHE A 437 -9.89 -4.20 -4.76
N GLY A 438 -10.48 -4.20 -3.57
CA GLY A 438 -11.41 -5.25 -3.13
C GLY A 438 -12.68 -5.34 -3.98
N SER A 439 -13.29 -4.20 -4.34
CA SER A 439 -14.43 -4.21 -5.24
C SER A 439 -14.04 -4.50 -6.68
N LEU A 440 -12.85 -4.09 -7.12
CA LEU A 440 -12.35 -4.38 -8.45
C LEU A 440 -12.27 -5.89 -8.69
N VAL A 441 -11.74 -6.65 -7.73
CA VAL A 441 -11.71 -8.12 -7.81
C VAL A 441 -13.12 -8.69 -7.89
N THR A 442 -14.09 -8.10 -7.19
CA THR A 442 -15.49 -8.55 -7.20
C THR A 442 -16.19 -8.20 -8.53
N LYS A 443 -16.03 -6.97 -9.03
CA LYS A 443 -16.60 -6.51 -10.31
C LYS A 443 -16.01 -7.25 -11.50
N ILE A 444 -14.71 -7.49 -11.52
CA ILE A 444 -14.06 -8.27 -12.60
C ILE A 444 -14.58 -9.71 -12.59
N ARG A 445 -14.83 -10.29 -11.41
CA ARG A 445 -15.49 -11.60 -11.28
C ARG A 445 -16.94 -11.57 -11.80
N ASP A 446 -17.71 -10.56 -11.43
CA ASP A 446 -19.12 -10.42 -11.80
C ASP A 446 -19.31 -10.15 -13.30
N GLU A 447 -18.39 -9.41 -13.93
CA GLU A 447 -18.41 -9.08 -15.36
C GLU A 447 -17.94 -10.23 -16.28
N LYS A 448 -17.59 -11.41 -15.72
CA LYS A 448 -17.04 -12.56 -16.46
C LYS A 448 -15.79 -12.22 -17.29
N ALA A 449 -15.11 -11.14 -16.96
CA ALA A 449 -13.81 -10.79 -17.52
C ALA A 449 -12.77 -11.67 -16.82
N GLY A 450 -12.68 -12.95 -17.22
CA GLY A 450 -11.81 -13.94 -16.59
C GLY A 450 -10.38 -13.42 -16.51
N ILE A 451 -9.85 -13.20 -15.31
CA ILE A 451 -8.48 -12.70 -15.10
C ILE A 451 -7.70 -13.75 -14.33
N PHE A 452 -6.44 -13.96 -14.70
CA PHE A 452 -5.59 -15.02 -14.15
C PHE A 452 -6.18 -16.42 -14.37
N GLU A 453 -6.87 -16.63 -15.49
CA GLU A 453 -7.35 -17.95 -15.90
C GLU A 453 -6.16 -18.85 -16.28
N GLU A 454 -6.25 -20.15 -15.97
CA GLU A 454 -5.14 -21.09 -16.14
C GLU A 454 -4.66 -21.23 -17.60
N ASP A 455 -5.57 -21.03 -18.55
CA ASP A 455 -5.31 -21.18 -19.99
C ASP A 455 -4.81 -19.90 -20.66
N HIS A 456 -4.70 -18.79 -19.91
CA HIS A 456 -4.16 -17.56 -20.45
C HIS A 456 -2.64 -17.67 -20.73
N ALA A 457 -2.17 -16.95 -21.73
CA ALA A 457 -0.75 -16.67 -21.90
C ALA A 457 -0.26 -15.63 -20.87
N CYS A 458 1.03 -15.66 -20.51
CA CYS A 458 1.63 -14.68 -19.60
C CYS A 458 2.02 -13.36 -20.30
N SER A 459 2.28 -13.38 -21.61
CA SER A 459 2.73 -12.20 -22.36
C SER A 459 1.75 -11.00 -22.33
N PRO A 460 0.40 -11.18 -22.30
CA PRO A 460 -0.55 -10.08 -22.11
C PRO A 460 -0.38 -9.37 -20.76
N TYR A 461 -0.21 -10.14 -19.69
CA TYR A 461 -0.04 -9.61 -18.35
C TYR A 461 1.26 -8.83 -18.23
N TYR A 462 2.35 -9.39 -18.76
CA TYR A 462 3.62 -8.68 -18.81
C TYR A 462 3.56 -7.40 -19.64
N LEU A 463 2.94 -7.42 -20.84
CA LEU A 463 2.73 -6.21 -21.64
C LEU A 463 1.97 -5.14 -20.85
N ALA A 464 0.93 -5.54 -20.11
CA ALA A 464 0.16 -4.60 -19.30
C ALA A 464 0.98 -3.99 -18.16
N GLY A 465 1.78 -4.80 -17.46
CA GLY A 465 2.73 -4.33 -16.45
C GLY A 465 3.79 -3.39 -17.03
N LEU A 466 4.32 -3.71 -18.22
CA LEU A 466 5.31 -2.89 -18.92
C LEU A 466 4.73 -1.54 -19.35
N ALA A 467 3.55 -1.51 -19.96
CA ALA A 467 2.90 -0.26 -20.35
C ALA A 467 2.63 0.64 -19.13
N TYR A 468 2.18 0.06 -18.02
CA TYR A 468 2.01 0.76 -16.76
C TYR A 468 3.33 1.36 -16.26
N TYR A 469 4.38 0.55 -16.15
CA TYR A 469 5.71 1.00 -15.68
C TYR A 469 6.29 2.10 -16.57
N ARG A 470 6.23 1.94 -17.90
CA ARG A 470 6.78 2.93 -18.84
C ARG A 470 6.07 4.27 -18.72
N LEU A 471 4.74 4.27 -18.67
CA LEU A 471 3.97 5.50 -18.47
C LEU A 471 4.32 6.15 -17.12
N ASP A 472 4.41 5.34 -16.07
CA ASP A 472 4.81 5.83 -14.75
C ASP A 472 6.19 6.49 -14.80
N SER A 473 7.18 5.82 -15.38
CA SER A 473 8.53 6.35 -15.60
C SER A 473 8.51 7.70 -16.33
N LEU A 474 7.70 7.84 -17.38
CA LEU A 474 7.56 9.08 -18.15
C LEU A 474 6.97 10.24 -17.33
N PHE A 475 6.05 9.98 -16.40
CA PHE A 475 5.55 11.01 -15.49
C PHE A 475 6.65 11.54 -14.56
N SER A 476 7.53 10.67 -14.07
CA SER A 476 8.57 11.07 -13.14
C SER A 476 9.80 11.65 -13.82
N SER A 477 10.05 11.30 -15.08
CA SER A 477 11.09 11.95 -15.88
C SER A 477 10.67 13.33 -16.40
N GLY A 478 9.38 13.69 -16.27
CA GLY A 478 8.79 14.94 -16.75
C GLY A 478 8.42 14.94 -18.24
N GLU A 479 8.49 13.78 -18.91
CA GLU A 479 8.20 13.65 -20.35
C GLU A 479 6.69 13.68 -20.63
N VAL A 480 5.88 13.24 -19.66
CA VAL A 480 4.43 13.38 -19.67
C VAL A 480 4.02 14.25 -18.48
N ASP A 481 3.17 15.25 -18.74
CA ASP A 481 2.67 16.17 -17.72
C ASP A 481 1.91 15.40 -16.61
N LYS A 482 2.20 15.74 -15.36
CA LYS A 482 1.62 15.11 -14.17
C LYS A 482 0.10 15.21 -14.11
N LYS A 483 -0.52 16.22 -14.75
CA LYS A 483 -2.00 16.34 -14.82
C LYS A 483 -2.66 15.10 -15.43
N TYR A 484 -1.97 14.37 -16.30
CA TYR A 484 -2.50 13.15 -16.92
C TYR A 484 -2.39 11.89 -16.04
N ARG A 485 -1.81 11.97 -14.83
CA ARG A 485 -1.72 10.82 -13.92
C ARG A 485 -3.09 10.22 -13.58
N LYS A 486 -4.12 11.06 -13.45
CA LYS A 486 -5.50 10.63 -13.16
C LYS A 486 -6.10 9.77 -14.27
N VAL A 487 -5.67 9.99 -15.52
CA VAL A 487 -6.11 9.24 -16.71
C VAL A 487 -5.11 8.18 -17.17
N LYS A 488 -4.14 7.79 -16.33
CA LYS A 488 -3.07 6.85 -16.73
C LYS A 488 -3.59 5.53 -17.31
N PHE A 489 -4.71 5.02 -16.78
CA PHE A 489 -5.34 3.79 -17.26
C PHE A 489 -5.99 3.95 -18.66
N TYR A 490 -6.49 5.15 -18.96
CA TYR A 490 -6.96 5.49 -20.32
C TYR A 490 -5.81 5.62 -21.30
N LEU A 491 -4.67 6.18 -20.87
CA LEU A 491 -3.48 6.29 -21.73
C LEU A 491 -2.92 4.91 -22.10
N ILE A 492 -2.77 4.00 -21.14
CA ILE A 492 -2.26 2.66 -21.46
C ILE A 492 -3.27 1.82 -22.28
N MET A 493 -4.58 2.05 -22.14
CA MET A 493 -5.60 1.43 -23.00
C MET A 493 -5.33 1.68 -24.49
N LEU A 494 -4.81 2.87 -24.84
CA LEU A 494 -4.51 3.24 -26.22
C LEU A 494 -3.23 2.59 -26.77
N VAL A 495 -2.36 2.01 -25.92
CA VAL A 495 -1.05 1.49 -26.35
C VAL A 495 -1.16 0.43 -27.44
N PRO A 496 -1.92 -0.67 -27.30
CA PRO A 496 -2.04 -1.67 -28.37
C PRO A 496 -2.66 -1.08 -29.63
N MET A 497 -3.56 -0.12 -29.46
CA MET A 497 -4.26 0.56 -30.55
C MET A 497 -3.33 1.48 -31.36
N LEU A 498 -2.32 2.07 -30.73
CA LEU A 498 -1.35 2.96 -31.38
C LEU A 498 -0.17 2.20 -31.99
N THR A 499 0.08 0.97 -31.53
CA THR A 499 1.26 0.19 -31.88
C THR A 499 0.99 -0.96 -32.83
N SER A 500 -0.27 -1.45 -32.89
CA SER A 500 -0.71 -2.53 -33.76
C SER A 500 -2.00 -2.19 -34.50
N LYS A 501 -2.13 -2.71 -35.73
CA LYS A 501 -3.37 -2.63 -36.53
C LYS A 501 -4.25 -3.87 -36.35
N ASP A 502 -3.72 -4.92 -35.75
CA ASP A 502 -4.41 -6.19 -35.57
C ASP A 502 -5.36 -6.12 -34.37
N ASN A 503 -6.45 -6.90 -34.46
CA ASN A 503 -7.30 -7.13 -33.31
C ASN A 503 -6.56 -7.99 -32.28
N ILE A 504 -6.82 -7.72 -30.99
CA ILE A 504 -6.26 -8.49 -29.89
C ILE A 504 -6.66 -9.98 -30.06
N PRO A 505 -5.70 -10.91 -30.18
CA PRO A 505 -6.00 -12.34 -30.25
C PRO A 505 -6.65 -12.86 -28.96
N GLN A 506 -7.25 -14.05 -29.02
CA GLN A 506 -7.70 -14.74 -27.82
C GLN A 506 -6.52 -15.00 -26.87
N LEU A 507 -6.74 -14.78 -25.57
CA LEU A 507 -5.70 -14.83 -24.54
C LEU A 507 -5.07 -16.22 -24.37
N ASN A 508 -5.79 -17.27 -24.75
CA ASN A 508 -5.33 -18.67 -24.74
C ASN A 508 -4.74 -19.12 -26.09
N SER A 509 -4.72 -18.26 -27.12
CA SER A 509 -4.09 -18.55 -28.40
C SER A 509 -2.59 -18.23 -28.37
N TYR A 510 -1.85 -18.91 -27.47
CA TYR A 510 -0.43 -18.66 -27.10
C TYR A 510 0.43 -18.08 -28.23
N LYS A 511 0.62 -18.79 -29.34
CA LYS A 511 1.48 -18.33 -30.45
C LYS A 511 1.06 -16.96 -31.03
N LYS A 512 -0.24 -16.73 -31.23
CA LYS A 512 -0.73 -15.49 -31.84
C LYS A 512 -0.68 -14.33 -30.84
N ILE A 513 -1.06 -14.59 -29.59
CA ILE A 513 -1.07 -13.55 -28.56
C ILE A 513 0.36 -13.15 -28.17
N ASP A 514 1.28 -14.11 -28.09
CA ASP A 514 2.70 -13.84 -27.84
C ASP A 514 3.31 -13.00 -28.96
N GLN A 515 3.09 -13.37 -30.24
CA GLN A 515 3.55 -12.57 -31.38
C GLN A 515 2.99 -11.15 -31.38
N TYR A 516 1.71 -11.00 -31.03
CA TYR A 516 1.05 -9.71 -30.90
C TYR A 516 1.69 -8.87 -29.78
N CYS A 517 1.84 -9.45 -28.59
CA CYS A 517 2.41 -8.78 -27.43
C CYS A 517 3.89 -8.43 -27.62
N ASP A 518 4.70 -9.34 -28.17
CA ASP A 518 6.14 -9.15 -28.40
C ASP A 518 6.43 -7.97 -29.34
N ALA A 519 5.60 -7.79 -30.38
CA ALA A 519 5.72 -6.66 -31.29
C ALA A 519 5.51 -5.31 -30.55
N ILE A 520 4.56 -5.26 -29.62
CA ILE A 520 4.26 -4.06 -28.82
C ILE A 520 5.34 -3.86 -27.75
N ILE A 521 5.73 -4.92 -27.04
CA ILE A 521 6.80 -4.91 -26.04
C ILE A 521 8.10 -4.37 -26.65
N LYS A 522 8.43 -4.78 -27.87
CA LYS A 522 9.61 -4.25 -28.59
C LYS A 522 9.53 -2.74 -28.80
N LYS A 523 8.37 -2.20 -29.17
CA LYS A 523 8.15 -0.74 -29.30
C LYS A 523 8.23 -0.02 -27.94
N LEU A 524 7.70 -0.62 -26.87
CA LEU A 524 7.77 -0.04 -25.52
C LEU A 524 9.16 -0.10 -24.87
N ASN A 525 10.03 -1.01 -25.33
CA ASN A 525 11.42 -1.08 -24.88
C ASN A 525 12.37 -0.18 -25.68
N ASP A 526 11.89 0.40 -26.78
CA ASP A 526 12.60 1.45 -27.50
C ASP A 526 12.20 2.82 -26.93
N ASP A 527 13.14 3.57 -26.38
CA ASP A 527 12.86 4.82 -25.66
C ASP A 527 12.14 5.85 -26.55
N ALA A 528 12.59 6.01 -27.80
CA ALA A 528 12.00 6.97 -28.73
C ALA A 528 10.58 6.56 -29.15
N ALA A 529 10.37 5.30 -29.53
CA ALA A 529 9.06 4.79 -29.90
C ALA A 529 8.09 4.82 -28.71
N CYS A 530 8.55 4.46 -27.50
CA CYS A 530 7.75 4.53 -26.28
C CYS A 530 7.26 5.95 -26.00
N LYS A 531 8.15 6.94 -26.07
CA LYS A 531 7.80 8.36 -25.90
C LYS A 531 6.77 8.82 -26.93
N GLU A 532 6.96 8.49 -28.20
CA GLU A 532 6.00 8.86 -29.25
C GLU A 532 4.62 8.19 -29.06
N VAL A 533 4.58 6.93 -28.64
CA VAL A 533 3.31 6.24 -28.33
C VAL A 533 2.52 6.99 -27.25
N PHE A 534 3.17 7.36 -26.14
CA PHE A 534 2.48 8.07 -25.06
C PHE A 534 2.18 9.52 -25.40
N ARG A 535 3.02 10.19 -26.20
CA ARG A 535 2.73 11.54 -26.73
C ARG A 535 1.45 11.54 -27.58
N LEU A 536 1.29 10.55 -28.46
CA LEU A 536 0.07 10.39 -29.25
C LEU A 536 -1.13 10.01 -28.38
N ALA A 537 -0.95 9.14 -27.39
CA ALA A 537 -2.02 8.80 -26.45
C ALA A 537 -2.54 10.04 -25.70
N VAL A 538 -1.64 10.91 -25.23
CA VAL A 538 -1.99 12.19 -24.59
C VAL A 538 -2.75 13.08 -25.57
N LYS A 539 -2.28 13.22 -26.81
CA LYS A 539 -2.94 14.02 -27.83
C LYS A 539 -4.36 13.54 -28.13
N ILE A 540 -4.59 12.23 -28.17
CA ILE A 540 -5.94 11.66 -28.36
C ILE A 540 -6.84 12.02 -27.18
N VAL A 541 -6.33 11.94 -25.95
CA VAL A 541 -7.08 12.34 -24.75
C VAL A 541 -7.43 13.83 -24.81
N GLU A 542 -6.48 14.69 -25.15
CA GLU A 542 -6.73 16.14 -25.35
C GLU A 542 -7.81 16.39 -26.42
N ASN A 543 -7.71 15.71 -27.57
CA ASN A 543 -8.64 15.87 -28.69
C ASN A 543 -10.02 15.25 -28.44
N SER A 544 -10.16 14.38 -27.45
CA SER A 544 -11.47 13.86 -27.04
C SER A 544 -12.33 14.89 -26.32
N GLY A 545 -11.74 16.01 -25.87
CA GLY A 545 -12.44 17.08 -25.14
C GLY A 545 -12.87 16.69 -23.73
N VAL A 546 -12.40 15.55 -23.22
CA VAL A 546 -12.69 15.10 -21.86
C VAL A 546 -11.92 15.96 -20.84
N ASP A 547 -12.59 16.31 -19.74
CA ASP A 547 -11.92 16.93 -18.62
C ASP A 547 -11.21 15.86 -17.79
N VAL A 548 -9.87 15.89 -17.80
CA VAL A 548 -9.03 14.93 -17.08
C VAL A 548 -9.05 15.15 -15.56
N GLU A 549 -9.58 16.29 -15.10
CA GLU A 549 -9.75 16.63 -13.69
C GLU A 549 -11.13 16.24 -13.13
N ASP A 550 -12.11 15.93 -14.00
CA ASP A 550 -13.47 15.54 -13.60
C ASP A 550 -13.49 14.10 -13.05
N LYS A 551 -13.57 14.00 -11.71
CA LYS A 551 -13.63 12.74 -10.96
C LYS A 551 -14.81 11.83 -11.35
N GLN A 552 -15.93 12.41 -11.78
CA GLN A 552 -17.12 11.64 -12.15
C GLN A 552 -16.99 11.13 -13.58
N ALA A 553 -16.43 11.93 -14.48
CA ALA A 553 -16.12 11.51 -15.85
C ALA A 553 -15.13 10.32 -15.89
N LEU A 554 -14.11 10.33 -15.02
CA LEU A 554 -13.12 9.23 -14.87
C LEU A 554 -13.73 7.88 -14.49
N LYS A 555 -14.93 7.86 -13.92
CA LYS A 555 -15.65 6.64 -13.52
C LYS A 555 -16.70 6.24 -14.56
N SER A 556 -16.85 7.02 -15.62
CA SER A 556 -17.88 6.82 -16.62
C SER A 556 -17.37 6.03 -17.82
N GLN A 557 -18.23 5.13 -18.31
CA GLN A 557 -18.02 4.51 -19.63
C GLN A 557 -18.07 5.57 -20.75
N GLY A 558 -18.76 6.70 -20.53
CA GLY A 558 -18.83 7.84 -21.45
C GLY A 558 -17.46 8.37 -21.84
N MET A 559 -16.60 8.67 -20.86
CA MET A 559 -15.22 9.12 -21.11
C MET A 559 -14.41 8.10 -21.92
N THR A 560 -14.59 6.80 -21.62
CA THR A 560 -13.95 5.72 -22.38
C THR A 560 -14.38 5.78 -23.86
N ASN A 561 -15.69 5.93 -24.09
CA ASN A 561 -16.24 6.00 -25.44
C ASN A 561 -15.76 7.25 -26.20
N ASP A 562 -15.66 8.40 -25.54
CA ASP A 562 -15.25 9.64 -26.19
C ASP A 562 -13.77 9.63 -26.58
N ILE A 563 -12.90 9.07 -25.74
CA ILE A 563 -11.48 8.83 -26.09
C ILE A 563 -11.37 7.83 -27.26
N LEU A 564 -12.15 6.74 -27.26
CA LEU A 564 -12.16 5.77 -28.35
C LEU A 564 -12.67 6.38 -29.68
N LYS A 565 -13.66 7.29 -29.62
CA LYS A 565 -14.13 8.05 -30.78
C LYS A 565 -13.03 8.98 -31.32
N ALA A 566 -12.34 9.71 -30.44
CA ALA A 566 -11.25 10.60 -30.82
C ALA A 566 -10.12 9.83 -31.52
N TYR A 567 -9.72 8.68 -30.96
CA TYR A 567 -8.76 7.78 -31.61
C TYR A 567 -9.21 7.35 -33.02
N ASN A 568 -10.48 6.96 -33.18
CA ASN A 568 -11.00 6.55 -34.49
C ASN A 568 -10.99 7.72 -35.49
N GLY A 569 -11.30 8.93 -35.04
CA GLY A 569 -11.18 10.15 -35.84
C GLY A 569 -9.74 10.44 -36.27
N GLU A 570 -8.77 10.31 -35.37
CA GLU A 570 -7.36 10.49 -35.70
C GLU A 570 -6.80 9.41 -36.63
N LYS A 571 -7.30 8.18 -36.54
CA LYS A 571 -6.96 7.10 -37.49
C LYS A 571 -7.31 7.46 -38.93
N VAL A 572 -8.44 8.16 -39.14
CA VAL A 572 -8.82 8.68 -40.47
C VAL A 572 -7.82 9.75 -40.96
N SER A 573 -7.09 10.40 -40.04
CA SER A 573 -6.06 11.41 -40.33
C SER A 573 -4.60 10.90 -40.40
N GLY A 574 -4.34 9.61 -40.19
CA GLY A 574 -3.06 8.96 -40.56
C GLY A 574 -1.96 8.82 -39.47
N MET A 575 -2.24 8.97 -38.18
CA MET A 575 -1.22 9.00 -37.10
C MET A 575 -0.81 7.65 -36.48
N VAL A 576 -0.70 6.56 -37.25
CA VAL A 576 -0.23 5.28 -36.68
C VAL A 576 1.30 5.21 -36.69
N VAL A 577 1.92 4.97 -35.52
CA VAL A 577 3.37 4.77 -35.40
C VAL A 577 3.75 3.48 -36.13
N SER A 578 4.40 3.62 -37.29
CA SER A 578 4.92 2.51 -38.10
C SER A 578 5.90 1.66 -37.30
#